data_AF-F5VEY8-F1
#
_entry.id   AF-F5VEY8-F1
#
_cell.length_a   1.000
_cell.length_b   1.000
_cell.length_c   1.000
_cell.angle_alpha   90.00
_cell.angle_beta   90.00
_cell.angle_gamma   90.00
#
_symmetry.space_group_name_H-M   'P 1'
#
loop_
_entity.id
_entity.type
_entity.pdbx_description
1 polymer ?
#
loop_
_entity_poly.entity_id
_entity_poly.type
_entity_poly.pdbx_seq_one_letter_code
_entity_poly.pdbx_strand_id
1 'polypeptide(L)'
;MLMPISFERYWYFSAYFILFAFMPFLNLLLNKLDKSMATKLLITLILVCSFGETFVFRVKTFLSLQSGYSAPWLIILYLIGGYIKLYGWKFWKHDKTVYFSMAIFSFAVFLLLGGEQSHGRVLINYPAPTVLFMGIALLNIFSKLSLNSRIIQGVKLFAPLTFGVYLIHIHPFVAEYLFKDRSADIALNSPVMFIGKIIIFSLCIYLVCSIIELVRAKLFELLKLNVLANAVAAYIQKYLEKLI
;
A
#
# COMPACT_ATOMS: atom_id res chain seq x y z
N MET A 1 -5.26 -4.23 24.47
CA MET A 1 -4.88 -2.80 24.39
C MET A 1 -5.79 -2.10 23.39
N LEU A 2 -6.33 -0.93 23.76
CA LEU A 2 -7.48 -0.28 23.08
C LEU A 2 -7.10 0.79 22.03
N MET A 3 -5.82 1.13 21.85
CA MET A 3 -5.37 2.15 20.88
C MET A 3 -4.56 1.53 19.72
N PRO A 4 -5.20 0.98 18.67
CA PRO A 4 -4.51 0.23 17.62
C PRO A 4 -3.49 1.04 16.81
N ILE A 5 -3.64 2.37 16.75
CA ILE A 5 -2.74 3.29 16.04
C ILE A 5 -1.44 3.48 16.82
N SER A 6 -1.54 3.80 18.12
CA SER A 6 -0.37 4.10 18.97
C SER A 6 0.54 2.91 19.23
N PHE A 7 0.02 1.69 19.07
CA PHE A 7 0.79 0.45 19.22
C PHE A 7 1.24 -0.15 17.89
N GLU A 8 1.11 0.58 16.77
CA GLU A 8 1.46 0.13 15.42
C GLU A 8 0.93 -1.27 15.06
N ARG A 9 -0.19 -1.69 15.67
CA ARG A 9 -0.73 -3.04 15.50
C ARG A 9 -1.04 -3.35 14.04
N TYR A 10 -1.35 -2.29 13.28
CA TYR A 10 -1.53 -2.32 11.85
C TYR A 10 -0.63 -1.25 11.23
N TRP A 11 0.54 -1.65 10.73
CA TRP A 11 1.55 -0.71 10.21
C TRP A 11 0.95 0.24 9.17
N TYR A 12 0.18 -0.27 8.20
CA TYR A 12 -0.35 0.53 7.09
C TYR A 12 -1.39 1.52 7.60
N PHE A 13 -2.31 1.10 8.47
CA PHE A 13 -3.33 1.99 9.02
C PHE A 13 -2.71 3.11 9.87
N SER A 14 -1.70 2.77 10.67
CA SER A 14 -0.99 3.74 11.52
C SER A 14 -0.22 4.76 10.68
N ALA A 15 0.51 4.30 9.66
CA ALA A 15 1.21 5.16 8.72
C ALA A 15 0.24 6.02 7.87
N TYR A 16 -0.88 5.42 7.43
CA TYR A 16 -1.92 6.11 6.67
C TYR A 16 -2.62 7.19 7.49
N PHE A 17 -2.85 6.96 8.79
CA PHE A 17 -3.42 7.97 9.68
C PHE A 17 -2.56 9.24 9.71
N ILE A 18 -1.23 9.10 9.78
CA ILE A 18 -0.30 10.22 9.69
C ILE A 18 -0.43 10.88 8.31
N LEU A 19 -0.35 10.11 7.22
CA LEU A 19 -0.52 10.65 5.86
C LEU A 19 -1.83 11.45 5.73
N PHE A 20 -2.94 10.92 6.24
CA PHE A 20 -4.27 11.55 6.19
C PHE A 20 -4.24 12.94 6.83
N ALA A 21 -3.60 13.09 7.98
CA ALA A 21 -3.43 14.40 8.63
C ALA A 21 -2.61 15.38 7.77
N PHE A 22 -1.64 14.89 7.00
CA PHE A 22 -0.81 15.72 6.11
C PHE A 22 -1.44 16.00 4.73
N MET A 23 -2.44 15.23 4.29
CA MET A 23 -3.02 15.36 2.94
C MET A 23 -3.43 16.79 2.55
N PRO A 24 -4.09 17.61 3.42
CA PRO A 24 -4.44 18.99 3.06
C PRO A 24 -3.23 19.85 2.68
N PHE A 25 -2.14 19.74 3.44
CA PHE A 25 -0.90 20.49 3.21
C PHE A 25 -0.17 19.98 1.96
N LEU A 26 -0.13 18.67 1.75
CA LEU A 26 0.48 18.07 0.57
C LEU A 26 -0.26 18.49 -0.71
N ASN A 27 -1.60 18.55 -0.67
CA ASN A 27 -2.41 19.04 -1.77
C ASN A 27 -2.17 20.53 -2.04
N LEU A 28 -2.08 21.35 -0.98
CA LEU A 28 -1.76 22.77 -1.13
C LEU A 28 -0.39 22.95 -1.81
N LEU A 29 0.63 22.21 -1.36
CA LEU A 29 1.96 22.21 -1.96
C LEU A 29 1.88 21.86 -3.46
N LEU A 30 1.30 20.71 -3.80
CA LEU A 30 1.21 20.24 -5.19
C LEU A 30 0.46 21.23 -6.11
N ASN A 31 -0.60 21.87 -5.63
CA ASN A 31 -1.38 22.82 -6.41
C ASN A 31 -0.71 24.20 -6.56
N LYS A 32 0.23 24.54 -5.67
CA LYS A 32 0.97 25.81 -5.71
C LYS A 32 2.26 25.72 -6.50
N LEU A 33 2.88 24.54 -6.56
CA LEU A 33 4.07 24.33 -7.37
C LEU A 33 3.72 24.41 -8.86
N ASP A 34 4.54 25.13 -9.62
CA ASP A 34 4.49 24.98 -11.08
C ASP A 34 5.01 23.59 -11.48
N LYS A 35 4.74 23.21 -12.74
CA LYS A 35 5.14 21.90 -13.26
C LYS A 35 6.65 21.66 -13.17
N SER A 36 7.47 22.69 -13.36
CA SER A 36 8.94 22.58 -13.32
C SER A 36 9.41 22.24 -11.92
N MET A 37 8.96 22.98 -10.91
CA MET A 37 9.27 22.76 -9.51
C MET A 37 8.70 21.43 -9.01
N ALA A 38 7.47 21.08 -9.37
CA ALA A 38 6.87 19.78 -9.03
C ALA A 38 7.67 18.61 -9.63
N THR A 39 8.20 18.78 -10.86
CA THR A 39 9.06 17.77 -11.50
C THR A 39 10.40 17.64 -10.80
N LYS A 40 11.02 18.76 -10.41
CA LYS A 40 12.25 18.76 -9.61
C LYS A 40 12.03 18.06 -8.28
N LEU A 41 10.94 18.37 -7.57
CA LEU A 41 10.59 17.71 -6.32
C LEU A 41 10.44 16.19 -6.53
N LEU A 42 9.68 15.77 -7.53
CA LEU A 42 9.50 14.36 -7.90
C LEU A 42 10.86 13.66 -8.10
N ILE A 43 11.73 14.23 -8.93
CA ILE A 43 13.05 13.67 -9.23
C ILE A 43 13.90 13.59 -7.96
N THR A 44 13.92 14.64 -7.14
CA THR A 44 14.64 14.65 -5.86
C THR A 44 14.14 13.55 -4.93
N LEU A 45 12.82 13.37 -4.79
CA LEU A 45 12.25 12.30 -3.97
C LEU A 45 12.65 10.91 -4.46
N ILE A 46 12.63 10.66 -5.77
CA ILE A 46 13.07 9.38 -6.35
C ILE A 46 14.57 9.17 -6.12
N LEU A 47 15.39 10.18 -6.39
CA LEU A 47 16.84 10.06 -6.23
C LEU A 47 17.26 9.86 -4.77
N VAL A 48 16.69 10.63 -3.84
CA VAL A 48 17.06 10.57 -2.42
C VAL A 48 16.41 9.37 -1.74
N CYS A 49 15.08 9.25 -1.83
CA CYS A 49 14.34 8.28 -1.02
C CYS A 49 14.25 6.89 -1.64
N SER A 50 14.54 6.74 -2.94
CA SER A 50 14.55 5.44 -3.60
C SER A 50 15.98 5.01 -3.95
N PHE A 51 16.67 5.73 -4.83
CA PHE A 51 18.06 5.39 -5.18
C PHE A 51 19.02 5.57 -4.00
N GLY A 52 18.89 6.66 -3.24
CA GLY A 52 19.71 6.95 -2.08
C GLY A 52 19.57 5.89 -1.00
N GLU A 53 18.33 5.57 -0.60
CA GLU A 53 18.04 4.49 0.37
C GLU A 53 18.57 3.13 -0.08
N THR A 54 18.49 2.83 -1.37
CA THR A 54 18.84 1.49 -1.88
C THR A 54 20.35 1.31 -2.08
N PHE A 55 21.06 2.34 -2.54
CA PHE A 55 22.44 2.21 -3.01
C PHE A 55 23.46 3.10 -2.29
N VAL A 56 23.03 4.20 -1.67
CA VAL A 56 23.95 5.24 -1.17
C VAL A 56 24.04 5.24 0.35
N PHE A 57 22.90 5.23 1.04
CA PHE A 57 22.86 5.34 2.48
C PHE A 57 23.25 4.02 3.14
N ARG A 58 24.41 4.01 3.79
CA ARG A 58 24.93 2.84 4.50
C ARG A 58 24.12 2.51 5.75
N VAL A 59 23.52 3.53 6.37
CA VAL A 59 22.65 3.38 7.54
C VAL A 59 21.20 3.35 7.06
N LYS A 60 20.58 2.17 7.06
CA LYS A 60 19.18 1.98 6.59
C LYS A 60 18.13 2.69 7.44
N THR A 61 18.50 3.21 8.61
CA THR A 61 17.62 4.04 9.44
C THR A 61 17.75 5.53 9.14
N PHE A 62 18.69 5.94 8.27
CA PHE A 62 18.98 7.35 8.00
C PHE A 62 17.73 8.13 7.56
N LEU A 63 16.98 7.59 6.59
CA LEU A 63 15.71 8.16 6.17
C LEU A 63 14.50 7.62 6.95
N SER A 64 14.71 6.65 7.85
CA SER A 64 13.66 5.99 8.63
C SER A 64 12.49 5.47 7.78
N LEU A 65 12.78 4.96 6.58
CA LEU A 65 11.76 4.44 5.66
C LEU A 65 11.26 3.05 6.04
N GLN A 66 11.94 2.34 6.95
CA GLN A 66 11.55 1.00 7.44
C GLN A 66 11.21 0.03 6.31
N SER A 67 12.06 -0.04 5.27
CA SER A 67 11.80 -0.84 4.07
C SER A 67 10.47 -0.52 3.37
N GLY A 68 9.96 0.70 3.54
CA GLY A 68 8.71 1.22 2.98
C GLY A 68 7.48 1.09 3.87
N TYR A 69 7.62 0.47 5.05
CA TYR A 69 6.54 0.32 6.02
C TYR A 69 6.38 1.55 6.93
N SER A 70 6.42 2.76 6.37
CA SER A 70 6.46 4.00 7.16
C SER A 70 5.61 5.13 6.59
N ALA A 71 5.17 6.04 7.47
CA ALA A 71 4.43 7.24 7.07
C ALA A 71 5.21 8.15 6.10
N PRO A 72 6.52 8.42 6.30
CA PRO A 72 7.32 9.17 5.33
C PRO A 72 7.28 8.56 3.93
N TRP A 73 7.39 7.22 3.82
CA TRP A 73 7.30 6.56 2.52
C TRP A 73 5.92 6.74 1.88
N LEU A 74 4.83 6.60 2.65
CA LEU A 74 3.48 6.86 2.14
C LEU A 74 3.27 8.31 1.69
N ILE A 75 3.86 9.29 2.38
CA ILE A 75 3.84 10.71 1.98
C ILE A 75 4.59 10.90 0.64
N ILE A 76 5.74 10.26 0.48
CA ILE A 76 6.50 10.30 -0.78
C ILE A 76 5.66 9.72 -1.91
N LEU A 77 5.07 8.53 -1.73
CA LEU A 77 4.19 7.91 -2.71
C LEU A 77 2.96 8.76 -3.02
N TYR A 78 2.40 9.45 -2.03
CA TYR A 78 1.29 10.38 -2.22
C TYR A 78 1.68 11.56 -3.11
N LEU A 79 2.85 12.16 -2.89
CA LEU A 79 3.36 13.26 -3.71
C LEU A 79 3.64 12.79 -5.16
N ILE A 80 4.20 11.59 -5.33
CA ILE A 80 4.42 10.98 -6.65
C ILE A 80 3.08 10.76 -7.36
N GLY A 81 2.10 10.15 -6.69
CA GLY A 81 0.76 9.93 -7.24
C GLY A 81 0.02 11.22 -7.56
N GLY A 82 0.16 12.24 -6.71
CA GLY A 82 -0.38 13.58 -6.91
C GLY A 82 0.23 14.27 -8.13
N TYR A 83 1.55 14.18 -8.33
CA TYR A 83 2.21 14.64 -9.55
C TYR A 83 1.65 13.93 -10.80
N ILE A 84 1.52 12.60 -10.75
CA ILE A 84 0.98 11.80 -11.87
C ILE A 84 -0.45 12.25 -12.20
N LYS A 85 -1.28 12.52 -11.18
CA LYS A 85 -2.64 13.00 -11.37
C LYS A 85 -2.69 14.37 -12.06
N LEU A 86 -1.80 15.30 -11.69
CA LEU A 86 -1.79 16.66 -12.23
C LEU A 86 -1.20 16.75 -13.64
N TYR A 87 -0.12 16.01 -13.93
CA TYR A 87 0.65 16.19 -15.17
C TYR A 87 0.73 14.96 -16.07
N GLY A 88 0.22 13.81 -15.59
CA GLY A 88 0.42 12.51 -16.21
C GLY A 88 1.83 11.97 -16.03
N TRP A 89 2.02 10.68 -16.32
CA TRP A 89 3.35 10.07 -16.38
C TRP A 89 3.83 9.97 -17.84
N LYS A 90 4.92 10.68 -18.17
CA LYS A 90 5.49 10.75 -19.53
C LYS A 90 6.97 10.36 -19.62
N PHE A 91 7.56 9.85 -18.53
CA PHE A 91 8.98 9.48 -18.49
C PHE A 91 9.31 8.20 -19.25
N TRP A 92 8.30 7.37 -19.55
CA TRP A 92 8.42 6.23 -20.45
C TRP A 92 7.10 6.01 -21.22
N LYS A 93 7.17 5.25 -22.32
CA LYS A 93 6.01 4.99 -23.19
C LYS A 93 5.28 3.68 -22.89
N HIS A 94 6.02 2.63 -22.51
CA HIS A 94 5.49 1.26 -22.44
C HIS A 94 5.46 0.74 -21.00
N ASP A 95 4.38 1.02 -20.28
CA ASP A 95 4.23 0.63 -18.86
C ASP A 95 4.41 -0.88 -18.64
N LYS A 96 3.85 -1.73 -19.51
CA LYS A 96 4.02 -3.20 -19.41
C LYS A 96 5.48 -3.62 -19.52
N THR A 97 6.22 -3.04 -20.47
CA THR A 97 7.64 -3.33 -20.66
C THR A 97 8.44 -2.94 -19.42
N VAL A 98 8.18 -1.76 -18.84
CA VAL A 98 8.82 -1.33 -17.59
C VAL A 98 8.49 -2.27 -16.44
N TYR A 99 7.22 -2.65 -16.27
CA TYR A 99 6.83 -3.57 -15.21
C TYR A 99 7.57 -4.91 -15.31
N PHE A 100 7.52 -5.57 -16.48
CA PHE A 100 8.16 -6.87 -16.66
C PHE A 100 9.69 -6.79 -16.66
N SER A 101 10.30 -5.75 -17.23
CA SER A 101 11.76 -5.61 -17.23
C SER A 101 12.31 -5.37 -15.82
N MET A 102 11.65 -4.52 -15.02
CA MET A 102 12.03 -4.30 -13.61
C MET A 102 11.81 -5.56 -12.77
N ALA A 103 10.73 -6.33 -13.01
CA ALA A 103 10.49 -7.59 -12.32
C ALA A 103 11.57 -8.64 -12.63
N ILE A 104 11.88 -8.84 -13.91
CA ILE A 104 12.93 -9.78 -14.35
C ILE A 104 14.29 -9.34 -13.81
N PHE A 105 14.61 -8.05 -13.91
CA PHE A 105 15.87 -7.51 -13.41
C PHE A 105 16.01 -7.70 -11.89
N SER A 106 14.96 -7.39 -11.12
CA SER A 106 14.96 -7.57 -9.67
C SER A 106 15.12 -9.04 -9.30
N PHE A 107 14.45 -9.95 -10.01
CA PHE A 107 14.56 -11.38 -9.77
C PHE A 107 15.95 -11.94 -10.15
N ALA A 108 16.52 -11.49 -11.27
CA ALA A 108 17.87 -11.86 -11.66
C ALA A 108 18.90 -11.41 -10.60
N VAL A 109 18.81 -10.16 -10.13
CA VAL A 109 19.67 -9.65 -9.04
C VAL A 109 19.43 -10.42 -7.74
N PHE A 110 18.18 -10.76 -7.43
CA PHE A 110 17.86 -11.60 -6.27
C PHE A 110 18.62 -12.94 -6.33
N LEU A 111 18.60 -13.64 -7.46
CA LEU A 111 19.33 -14.90 -7.63
C LEU A 111 20.85 -14.71 -7.62
N LEU A 112 21.37 -13.71 -8.33
CA LEU A 112 22.81 -13.44 -8.44
C LEU A 112 23.45 -13.06 -7.10
N LEU A 113 22.70 -12.40 -6.22
CA LEU A 113 23.16 -11.99 -4.89
C LEU A 113 22.80 -13.02 -3.80
N GLY A 114 22.53 -14.27 -4.15
CA GLY A 114 22.36 -15.37 -3.20
C GLY A 114 20.97 -15.44 -2.54
N GLY A 115 19.98 -14.77 -3.11
CA GLY A 115 18.59 -14.82 -2.66
C GLY A 115 18.35 -14.28 -1.26
N GLU A 116 17.40 -14.90 -0.55
CA GLU A 116 16.92 -14.47 0.77
C GLU A 116 18.01 -14.55 1.85
N GLN A 117 18.93 -15.52 1.73
CA GLN A 117 19.99 -15.77 2.72
C GLN A 117 21.14 -14.76 2.66
N SER A 118 21.12 -13.84 1.70
CA SER A 118 22.19 -12.88 1.44
C SER A 118 21.60 -11.52 1.06
N HIS A 119 22.20 -10.81 0.11
CA HIS A 119 21.81 -9.45 -0.28
C HIS A 119 20.79 -9.40 -1.43
N GLY A 120 20.18 -10.53 -1.79
CA GLY A 120 19.22 -10.64 -2.89
C GLY A 120 18.01 -9.71 -2.77
N ARG A 121 17.66 -9.28 -1.55
CA ARG A 121 16.50 -8.42 -1.31
C ARG A 121 16.67 -6.96 -1.74
N VAL A 122 17.87 -6.54 -2.16
CA VAL A 122 18.21 -5.14 -2.40
C VAL A 122 17.26 -4.46 -3.41
N LEU A 123 16.83 -5.16 -4.46
CA LEU A 123 15.92 -4.63 -5.50
C LEU A 123 14.45 -5.04 -5.32
N ILE A 124 14.07 -5.66 -4.20
CA ILE A 124 12.68 -6.10 -3.95
C ILE A 124 12.07 -5.49 -2.68
N ASN A 125 12.81 -4.62 -1.98
CA ASN A 125 12.25 -3.79 -0.92
C ASN A 125 11.40 -2.66 -1.52
N TYR A 126 10.36 -2.19 -0.82
CA TYR A 126 9.42 -1.21 -1.38
C TYR A 126 10.05 0.11 -1.86
N PRO A 127 11.05 0.70 -1.15
CA PRO A 127 11.73 1.89 -1.64
C PRO A 127 12.67 1.64 -2.81
N ALA A 128 12.96 0.38 -3.17
CA ALA A 128 13.85 0.10 -4.29
C ALA A 128 13.32 0.72 -5.59
N PRO A 129 14.17 1.33 -6.44
CA PRO A 129 13.73 1.97 -7.68
C PRO A 129 12.95 1.03 -8.60
N THR A 130 13.35 -0.23 -8.64
CA THR A 130 12.65 -1.29 -9.39
C THR A 130 11.22 -1.47 -8.91
N VAL A 131 10.98 -1.61 -7.61
CA VAL A 131 9.64 -1.75 -7.03
C VAL A 131 8.82 -0.47 -7.20
N LEU A 132 9.44 0.70 -7.00
CA LEU A 132 8.78 1.99 -7.22
C LEU A 132 8.32 2.15 -8.67
N PHE A 133 9.20 1.90 -9.64
CA PHE A 133 8.86 2.01 -11.06
C PHE A 133 7.86 0.95 -11.51
N MET A 134 7.94 -0.28 -10.96
CA MET A 134 6.88 -1.29 -11.14
C MET A 134 5.54 -0.75 -10.62
N GLY A 135 5.50 -0.13 -9.45
CA GLY A 135 4.29 0.47 -8.89
C GLY A 135 3.70 1.58 -9.77
N ILE A 136 4.54 2.49 -10.27
CA ILE A 136 4.10 3.57 -11.18
C ILE A 136 3.59 2.99 -12.50
N ALA A 137 4.31 2.03 -13.09
CA ALA A 137 3.89 1.36 -14.31
C ALA A 137 2.54 0.64 -14.11
N LEU A 138 2.39 -0.07 -12.99
CA LEU A 138 1.15 -0.76 -12.66
C LEU A 138 -0.02 0.21 -12.48
N LEU A 139 0.19 1.33 -11.77
CA LEU A 139 -0.79 2.40 -11.63
C LEU A 139 -1.24 2.94 -13.00
N ASN A 140 -0.31 3.18 -13.92
CA ASN A 140 -0.62 3.64 -15.27
C ASN A 140 -1.34 2.60 -16.14
N ILE A 141 -1.05 1.30 -15.94
CA ILE A 141 -1.78 0.22 -16.62
C ILE A 141 -3.23 0.19 -16.14
N PHE A 142 -3.44 0.23 -14.83
CA PHE A 142 -4.78 0.20 -14.24
C PHE A 142 -5.58 1.48 -14.47
N SER A 143 -4.95 2.64 -14.56
CA SER A 143 -5.66 3.91 -14.84
C SER A 143 -6.25 3.98 -16.25
N LYS A 144 -5.72 3.18 -17.18
CA LYS A 144 -6.20 3.06 -18.57
C LYS A 144 -7.10 1.83 -18.77
N LEU A 145 -7.41 1.10 -17.70
CA LEU A 145 -8.17 -0.14 -17.79
C LEU A 145 -9.65 0.15 -18.06
N SER A 146 -10.15 -0.29 -19.20
CA SER A 146 -11.58 -0.31 -19.51
C SER A 146 -12.18 -1.66 -19.10
N LEU A 147 -13.19 -1.61 -18.24
CA LEU A 147 -13.87 -2.80 -17.71
C LEU A 147 -15.33 -2.82 -18.15
N ASN A 148 -15.88 -4.02 -18.30
CA ASN A 148 -17.31 -4.19 -18.56
C ASN A 148 -18.13 -3.92 -17.29
N SER A 149 -19.43 -3.69 -17.46
CA SER A 149 -20.36 -3.34 -16.38
C SER A 149 -20.43 -4.37 -15.26
N ARG A 150 -20.35 -5.67 -15.58
CA ARG A 150 -20.40 -6.76 -14.58
C ARG A 150 -19.18 -6.73 -13.66
N ILE A 151 -17.98 -6.57 -14.23
CA ILE A 151 -16.75 -6.46 -13.43
C ILE A 151 -16.79 -5.21 -12.55
N ILE A 152 -17.24 -4.08 -13.11
CA ILE A 152 -17.37 -2.83 -12.35
C ILE A 152 -18.32 -3.01 -11.15
N GLN A 153 -19.46 -3.69 -11.35
CA GLN A 153 -20.40 -3.98 -10.26
C GLN A 153 -19.75 -4.86 -9.17
N GLY A 154 -18.98 -5.88 -9.57
CA GLY A 154 -18.21 -6.70 -8.63
C GLY A 154 -17.19 -5.86 -7.84
N VAL A 155 -16.40 -5.02 -8.50
CA VAL A 155 -15.43 -4.14 -7.83
C VAL A 155 -16.14 -3.20 -6.85
N LYS A 156 -17.27 -2.59 -7.24
CA LYS A 156 -18.05 -1.72 -6.34
C LYS A 156 -18.59 -2.44 -5.11
N LEU A 157 -18.90 -3.73 -5.23
CA LEU A 157 -19.36 -4.55 -4.11
C LEU A 157 -18.23 -4.82 -3.10
N PHE A 158 -17.03 -5.15 -3.59
CA PHE A 158 -15.91 -5.58 -2.73
C PHE A 158 -14.98 -4.44 -2.28
N ALA A 159 -14.90 -3.33 -3.03
CA ALA A 159 -14.08 -2.18 -2.69
C ALA A 159 -14.28 -1.67 -1.26
N PRO A 160 -15.51 -1.42 -0.75
CA PRO A 160 -15.71 -0.94 0.62
C PRO A 160 -15.32 -1.98 1.70
N LEU A 161 -15.25 -3.27 1.36
CA LEU A 161 -14.91 -4.35 2.29
C LEU A 161 -13.40 -4.53 2.47
N THR A 162 -12.61 -4.09 1.48
CA THR A 162 -11.18 -4.41 1.37
C THR A 162 -10.38 -3.92 2.57
N PHE A 163 -10.72 -2.76 3.16
CA PHE A 163 -10.05 -2.28 4.35
C PHE A 163 -10.38 -3.11 5.60
N GLY A 164 -11.63 -3.55 5.76
CA GLY A 164 -12.01 -4.48 6.84
C GLY A 164 -11.30 -5.82 6.70
N VAL A 165 -11.25 -6.37 5.46
CA VAL A 165 -10.47 -7.57 5.15
C VAL A 165 -9.00 -7.40 5.54
N TYR A 166 -8.40 -6.25 5.22
CA TYR A 166 -7.04 -5.93 5.64
C TYR A 166 -6.88 -6.08 7.16
N LEU A 167 -7.72 -5.41 7.95
CA LEU A 167 -7.63 -5.44 9.42
C LEU A 167 -7.85 -6.83 10.02
N ILE A 168 -8.81 -7.59 9.49
CA ILE A 168 -9.16 -8.92 10.01
C ILE A 168 -8.02 -9.91 9.75
N HIS A 169 -7.51 -9.99 8.52
CA HIS A 169 -6.55 -11.04 8.16
C HIS A 169 -5.17 -10.86 8.83
N ILE A 170 -4.75 -9.62 9.11
CA ILE A 170 -3.51 -9.37 9.86
C ILE A 170 -3.73 -9.21 11.37
N HIS A 171 -4.96 -9.36 11.86
CA HIS A 171 -5.22 -9.29 13.29
C HIS A 171 -4.30 -10.29 14.01
N PRO A 172 -3.58 -9.92 15.09
CA PRO A 172 -2.61 -10.81 15.75
C PRO A 172 -3.17 -12.21 16.07
N PHE A 173 -4.39 -12.29 16.62
CA PHE A 173 -5.05 -13.58 16.83
C PHE A 173 -5.27 -14.40 15.55
N VAL A 174 -5.63 -13.76 14.44
CA VAL A 174 -5.84 -14.46 13.17
C VAL A 174 -4.50 -14.91 12.60
N ALA A 175 -3.53 -14.01 12.52
CA ALA A 175 -2.20 -14.32 12.00
C ALA A 175 -1.50 -15.42 12.81
N GLU A 176 -1.51 -15.31 14.14
CA GLU A 176 -0.80 -16.23 15.03
C GLU A 176 -1.50 -17.58 15.17
N TYR A 177 -2.83 -17.61 15.33
CA TYR A 177 -3.54 -18.86 15.63
C TYR A 177 -4.12 -19.53 14.39
N LEU A 178 -4.50 -18.78 13.34
CA LEU A 178 -5.12 -19.36 12.14
C LEU A 178 -4.13 -19.56 10.99
N PHE A 179 -3.09 -18.76 10.85
CA PHE A 179 -2.20 -18.81 9.69
C PHE A 179 -0.79 -19.34 9.99
N LYS A 180 -0.21 -18.97 11.13
CA LYS A 180 1.16 -19.37 11.48
C LYS A 180 1.35 -20.88 11.37
N ASP A 181 2.36 -21.27 10.58
CA ASP A 181 2.80 -22.65 10.32
C ASP A 181 1.77 -23.60 9.67
N ARG A 182 0.50 -23.19 9.51
CA ARG A 182 -0.57 -24.06 8.98
C ARG A 182 -0.52 -24.30 7.48
N SER A 183 0.25 -23.50 6.75
CA SER A 183 0.40 -23.58 5.30
C SER A 183 1.86 -23.72 4.86
N ALA A 184 2.74 -24.15 5.77
CA ALA A 184 4.17 -24.30 5.48
C ALA A 184 4.44 -25.41 4.44
N ASP A 185 3.60 -26.45 4.42
CA ASP A 185 3.61 -27.53 3.43
C ASP A 185 3.37 -27.03 2.00
N ILE A 186 2.71 -25.87 1.84
CA ILE A 186 2.47 -25.28 0.53
C ILE A 186 3.80 -25.01 -0.18
N ALA A 187 4.83 -24.57 0.58
CA ALA A 187 6.15 -24.23 0.07
C ALA A 187 6.93 -25.42 -0.52
N LEU A 188 6.56 -26.66 -0.19
CA LEU A 188 7.22 -27.88 -0.68
C LEU A 188 6.65 -28.37 -2.03
N ASN A 189 5.58 -27.76 -2.52
CA ASN A 189 4.94 -28.16 -3.76
C ASN A 189 5.70 -27.67 -5.00
N SER A 190 5.45 -28.28 -6.15
CA SER A 190 5.97 -27.77 -7.42
C SER A 190 5.56 -26.30 -7.64
N PRO A 191 6.34 -25.48 -8.37
CA PRO A 191 6.07 -24.04 -8.50
C PRO A 191 4.65 -23.70 -8.98
N VAL A 192 4.11 -24.46 -9.94
CA VAL A 192 2.74 -24.26 -10.45
C VAL A 192 1.70 -24.53 -9.36
N MET A 193 1.89 -25.61 -8.61
CA MET A 193 0.95 -25.99 -7.55
C MET A 193 1.06 -25.07 -6.33
N PHE A 194 2.26 -24.59 -6.02
CA PHE A 194 2.51 -23.54 -5.03
C PHE A 194 1.74 -22.26 -5.37
N ILE A 195 1.90 -21.74 -6.60
CA ILE A 195 1.18 -20.52 -7.07
C ILE A 195 -0.33 -20.74 -7.01
N GLY A 196 -0.82 -21.86 -7.54
CA GLY A 196 -2.25 -22.17 -7.54
C GLY A 196 -2.84 -22.23 -6.13
N LYS A 197 -2.18 -22.94 -5.20
CA LYS A 197 -2.61 -23.03 -3.80
C LYS A 197 -2.62 -21.68 -3.10
N ILE A 198 -1.60 -20.83 -3.31
CA ILE A 198 -1.55 -19.48 -2.71
C ILE A 198 -2.68 -18.60 -3.23
N ILE A 199 -2.97 -18.62 -4.53
CA ILE A 199 -4.07 -17.83 -5.11
C ILE A 199 -5.40 -18.28 -4.51
N ILE A 200 -5.66 -19.59 -4.46
CA ILE A 200 -6.89 -20.15 -3.89
C ILE A 200 -7.00 -19.78 -2.41
N PHE A 201 -5.96 -19.99 -1.63
CA PHE A 201 -5.95 -19.68 -0.19
C PHE A 201 -6.17 -18.18 0.08
N SER A 202 -5.51 -17.32 -0.69
CA SER A 202 -5.68 -15.86 -0.59
C SER A 202 -7.11 -15.43 -0.93
N LEU A 203 -7.71 -16.04 -1.96
CA LEU A 203 -9.10 -15.78 -2.34
C LEU A 203 -10.07 -16.26 -1.24
N CYS A 204 -9.84 -17.44 -0.66
CA CYS A 204 -10.63 -17.94 0.47
C CYS A 204 -10.57 -17.00 1.67
N ILE A 205 -9.37 -16.55 2.07
CA ILE A 205 -9.21 -15.58 3.16
C ILE A 205 -9.97 -14.30 2.85
N TYR A 206 -9.81 -13.75 1.64
CA TYR A 206 -10.47 -12.51 1.23
C TYR A 206 -12.00 -12.63 1.31
N LEU A 207 -12.57 -13.73 0.80
CA LEU A 207 -14.02 -13.97 0.82
C LEU A 207 -14.55 -14.18 2.23
N VAL A 208 -13.88 -14.98 3.07
CA VAL A 208 -14.29 -15.20 4.46
C VAL A 208 -14.23 -13.90 5.26
N CYS A 209 -13.15 -13.14 5.14
CA CYS A 209 -13.03 -11.86 5.82
C CYS A 209 -14.05 -10.83 5.29
N SER A 210 -14.40 -10.88 3.99
CA SER A 210 -15.46 -10.03 3.41
C SER A 210 -16.82 -10.34 4.02
N ILE A 211 -17.15 -11.61 4.24
CA ILE A 211 -18.38 -12.03 4.93
C ILE A 211 -18.38 -11.50 6.37
N ILE A 212 -17.27 -11.65 7.10
CA ILE A 212 -17.15 -11.13 8.48
C ILE A 212 -17.33 -9.61 8.50
N GLU A 213 -16.73 -8.88 7.56
CA GLU A 213 -16.88 -7.42 7.46
C GLU A 213 -18.31 -7.00 7.14
N LEU A 214 -19.02 -7.74 6.28
CA LEU A 214 -20.44 -7.51 6.00
C LEU A 214 -21.32 -7.74 7.24
N VAL A 215 -21.05 -8.80 8.00
CA VAL A 215 -21.74 -9.07 9.27
C VAL A 215 -21.47 -7.95 10.28
N ARG A 216 -20.22 -7.52 10.41
CA ARG A 216 -19.84 -6.38 11.28
C ARG A 216 -20.59 -5.11 10.88
N ALA A 217 -20.65 -4.78 9.59
CA ALA A 217 -21.33 -3.58 9.11
C ALA A 217 -22.83 -3.60 9.45
N LYS A 218 -23.51 -4.74 9.23
CA LYS A 218 -24.93 -4.92 9.58
C LYS A 218 -25.17 -4.82 11.09
N LEU A 219 -24.30 -5.39 11.91
CA LEU A 219 -24.39 -5.29 13.37
C LEU A 219 -24.24 -3.83 13.84
N PHE A 220 -23.30 -3.08 13.25
CA PHE A 220 -23.10 -1.67 13.57
C PHE A 220 -24.32 -0.80 13.23
N GLU A 221 -25.00 -1.12 12.14
CA GLU A 221 -26.24 -0.46 11.74
C GLU A 221 -27.39 -0.81 12.68
N LEU A 222 -27.58 -2.10 12.98
CA LEU A 222 -28.60 -2.59 13.91
C LEU A 222 -28.46 -1.98 15.32
N LEU A 223 -27.23 -1.89 15.81
CA LEU A 223 -26.90 -1.30 17.12
C LEU A 223 -26.81 0.23 17.09
N LYS A 224 -27.06 0.88 15.95
CA LYS A 224 -26.95 2.33 15.75
C LYS A 224 -25.58 2.92 16.12
N LEU A 225 -24.52 2.11 16.08
CA LEU A 225 -23.15 2.56 16.36
C LEU A 225 -22.66 3.56 15.31
N ASN A 226 -23.18 3.49 14.08
CA ASN A 226 -22.89 4.47 13.03
C ASN A 226 -23.36 5.87 13.41
N VAL A 227 -24.52 5.98 14.09
CA VAL A 227 -25.06 7.27 14.56
C VAL A 227 -24.16 7.84 15.65
N LEU A 228 -23.73 6.99 16.59
CA LEU A 228 -22.80 7.39 17.65
C LEU A 228 -21.46 7.85 17.07
N ALA A 229 -20.88 7.09 16.14
CA ALA A 229 -19.60 7.43 15.50
C ALA A 229 -19.68 8.78 14.78
N ASN A 230 -20.76 9.03 14.03
CA ASN A 230 -20.99 10.31 13.35
C ASN A 230 -21.18 11.47 14.34
N ALA A 231 -21.89 11.25 15.44
CA ALA A 231 -22.07 12.26 16.48
C ALA A 231 -20.73 12.64 17.14
N VAL A 232 -19.88 11.66 17.44
CA VAL A 232 -18.53 11.90 17.97
C VAL A 232 -17.66 12.63 16.95
N ALA A 233 -17.70 12.22 15.68
CA ALA A 233 -16.94 12.89 14.61
C ALA A 233 -17.36 14.36 14.44
N ALA A 234 -18.66 14.63 14.38
CA ALA A 234 -19.21 15.98 14.29
C ALA A 234 -18.84 16.84 15.51
N TYR A 235 -18.86 16.25 16.70
CA TYR A 235 -18.39 16.91 17.92
C TYR A 235 -16.91 17.30 17.78
N ILE A 236 -16.02 16.35 17.46
CA ILE A 236 -14.58 16.62 17.31
C ILE A 236 -14.33 17.70 16.23
N GLN A 237 -15.01 17.60 15.08
CA GLN A 237 -14.85 18.56 13.99
C GLN A 237 -15.22 19.98 14.42
N LYS A 238 -16.32 20.16 15.16
CA LYS A 238 -16.74 21.46 15.69
C LYS A 238 -15.68 22.13 16.57
N TYR A 239 -14.87 21.37 17.30
CA TYR A 239 -13.80 21.93 18.12
C TYR A 239 -12.52 22.17 17.31
N LEU A 240 -12.20 21.30 16.36
CA LEU A 240 -11.07 21.51 15.44
C LEU A 240 -11.24 22.79 14.61
N GLU A 241 -12.45 23.05 14.10
CA GLU A 241 -12.76 24.27 13.34
C GLU A 241 -12.67 25.56 14.17
N LYS A 242 -12.71 25.47 15.51
CA LYS A 242 -12.49 26.62 16.40
C LYS A 242 -11.01 26.89 16.70
N LEU A 243 -10.14 25.93 16.41
CA LEU A 243 -8.69 26.00 16.64
C LEU A 243 -7.92 26.51 15.41
N ILE A 244 -8.60 26.57 14.25
CA ILE A 244 -8.09 27.10 12.97
C ILE A 244 -8.72 28.47 12.74
#